data_AF-A0A4R9IRU8-F1
#
_entry.id   AF-A0A4R9IRU8-F1
#
_cell.length_a   1.000
_cell.length_b   1.000
_cell.length_c   1.000
_cell.angle_alpha   90.00
_cell.angle_beta   90.00
_cell.angle_gamma   90.00
#
_symmetry.space_group_name_H-M   'P 1'
#
loop_
_entity.id
_entity.type
_entity.pdbx_description
1 polymer ?
#
loop_
_entity_poly.entity_id
_entity_poly.type
_entity_poly.pdbx_seq_one_letter_code
_entity_poly.pdbx_strand_id
1 'polypeptide(L)'
;MKNEIYTKWEEDSALVITRISGAVTEDEVSKWKQSLETTFSSIPKGTKFKIFVNLHGLNPSSVSAHKAYRDIVPLLLSKYNWRIGYLDLFDEAKDLKLTSENGIECLAAVHCHHDSYKINEYERRFGKTSEHFYDDPEKSETWIRSYPVASH
;
A
#
# COMPACT_ATOMS: atom_id res chain seq x y z
N MET A 1 -19.37 10.11 -9.35
CA MET A 1 -18.51 10.15 -8.13
C MET A 1 -17.18 10.79 -8.51
N LYS A 2 -16.59 11.56 -7.61
CA LYS A 2 -15.26 12.17 -7.84
C LYS A 2 -14.19 11.15 -7.45
N ASN A 3 -13.15 11.00 -8.27
CA ASN A 3 -12.01 10.15 -7.97
C ASN A 3 -11.24 10.74 -6.77
N GLU A 4 -10.77 9.89 -5.86
CA GLU A 4 -9.85 10.28 -4.77
C GLU A 4 -8.47 9.72 -5.09
N ILE A 5 -7.47 10.58 -5.20
CA ILE A 5 -6.11 10.19 -5.57
C ILE A 5 -5.13 11.00 -4.72
N TYR A 6 -4.53 10.36 -3.73
CA TYR A 6 -3.53 11.00 -2.88
C TYR A 6 -2.65 10.00 -2.13
N THR A 7 -1.51 10.49 -1.67
CA THR A 7 -0.69 9.88 -0.62
C THR A 7 -0.35 10.98 0.38
N LYS A 8 -0.45 10.68 1.68
CA LYS A 8 -0.06 11.57 2.76
C LYS A 8 0.84 10.86 3.77
N TRP A 9 1.73 11.63 4.37
CA TRP A 9 2.58 11.23 5.49
C TRP A 9 2.06 11.92 6.76
N GLU A 10 1.78 11.14 7.80
CA GLU A 10 1.39 11.61 9.13
C GLU A 10 2.55 11.34 10.10
N GLU A 11 3.39 12.36 10.33
CA GLU A 11 4.62 12.25 11.14
C GLU A 11 4.36 11.76 12.56
N ASP A 12 3.37 12.34 13.26
CA ASP A 12 3.05 12.01 14.66
C ASP A 12 2.69 10.54 14.89
N SER A 13 2.16 9.87 13.86
CA SER A 13 1.75 8.46 13.94
C SER A 13 2.61 7.52 13.11
N ALA A 14 3.67 8.06 12.49
CA ALA A 14 4.53 7.39 11.54
C ALA A 14 3.75 6.60 10.46
N LEU A 15 2.67 7.20 9.94
CA LEU A 15 1.72 6.53 9.05
C LEU A 15 1.69 7.16 7.66
N VAL A 16 1.91 6.34 6.64
CA VAL A 16 1.60 6.69 5.24
C VAL A 16 0.19 6.23 4.92
N ILE A 17 -0.65 7.10 4.37
CA ILE A 17 -1.97 6.72 3.84
C ILE A 17 -2.00 7.03 2.37
N THR A 18 -2.30 6.02 1.55
CA THR A 18 -2.43 6.17 0.11
C THR A 18 -3.81 5.71 -0.36
N ARG A 19 -4.39 6.44 -1.31
CA ARG A 19 -5.77 6.31 -1.75
C ARG A 19 -5.85 6.46 -3.26
N ILE A 20 -6.52 5.51 -3.91
CA ILE A 20 -6.96 5.61 -5.29
C ILE A 20 -8.35 4.98 -5.47
N SER A 21 -9.31 5.73 -6.01
CA SER A 21 -10.69 5.27 -6.24
C SER A 21 -11.41 5.91 -7.40
N GLY A 22 -12.53 5.28 -7.77
CA GLY A 22 -13.40 5.72 -8.84
C GLY A 22 -12.99 5.15 -10.17
N ALA A 23 -13.54 5.72 -11.24
CA ALA A 23 -13.23 5.34 -12.61
C ALA A 23 -11.86 5.92 -12.99
N VAL A 24 -10.79 5.17 -12.76
CA VAL A 24 -9.42 5.70 -12.88
C VAL A 24 -8.78 5.41 -14.22
N THR A 25 -8.19 6.45 -14.82
CA THR A 25 -7.41 6.34 -16.06
C THR A 25 -5.94 6.01 -15.77
N GLU A 26 -5.18 5.72 -16.82
CA GLU A 26 -3.71 5.54 -16.71
C GLU A 26 -3.00 6.80 -16.22
N ASP A 27 -3.45 7.98 -16.65
CA ASP A 27 -2.90 9.26 -16.20
C ASP A 27 -3.11 9.46 -14.70
N GLU A 28 -4.25 9.01 -14.18
CA GLU A 28 -4.58 9.06 -12.76
C GLU A 28 -3.77 8.05 -11.94
N VAL A 29 -3.51 6.86 -12.47
CA VAL A 29 -2.56 5.91 -11.89
C VAL A 29 -1.14 6.51 -11.86
N SER A 30 -0.73 7.23 -12.91
CA SER A 30 0.55 7.94 -12.97
C SER A 30 0.65 9.04 -11.92
N LYS A 31 -0.40 9.86 -11.76
CA LYS A 31 -0.48 10.88 -10.69
C LYS A 31 -0.40 10.26 -9.30
N TRP A 32 -1.07 9.13 -9.09
CA TRP A 32 -1.00 8.39 -7.84
C TRP A 32 0.43 7.91 -7.54
N LYS A 33 1.11 7.35 -8.55
CA LYS A 33 2.53 6.96 -8.45
C LYS A 33 3.42 8.14 -8.06
N GLN A 34 3.27 9.27 -8.75
CA GLN A 34 4.03 10.49 -8.45
C GLN A 34 3.78 10.99 -7.02
N SER A 35 2.53 10.90 -6.55
CA SER A 35 2.18 11.25 -5.17
C SER A 35 2.88 10.33 -4.16
N LEU A 36 2.92 9.01 -4.41
CA LEU A 36 3.68 8.07 -3.57
C LEU A 36 5.17 8.45 -3.54
N GLU A 37 5.80 8.59 -4.70
CA GLU A 37 7.23 8.94 -4.80
C GLU A 37 7.56 10.26 -4.10
N THR A 38 6.69 11.26 -4.23
CA THR A 38 6.83 12.56 -3.57
C THR A 38 6.66 12.45 -2.05
N THR A 39 5.68 11.69 -1.56
CA THR A 39 5.50 11.50 -0.12
C THR A 39 6.70 10.77 0.48
N PHE A 40 7.16 9.69 -0.15
CA PHE A 40 8.27 8.90 0.36
C PHE A 40 9.62 9.64 0.33
N SER A 41 9.83 10.56 -0.62
CA SER A 41 11.02 11.41 -0.62
C SER A 41 11.03 12.45 0.51
N SER A 42 9.87 12.76 1.10
CA SER A 42 9.73 13.66 2.25
C SER A 42 9.90 12.97 3.60
N ILE A 43 9.88 11.63 3.66
CA ILE A 43 10.03 10.87 4.90
C ILE A 43 11.48 11.02 5.40
N PRO A 44 11.71 11.38 6.69
CA PRO A 44 13.05 11.48 7.24
C PRO A 44 13.83 10.17 7.12
N LYS A 45 15.15 10.26 6.92
CA LYS A 45 16.02 9.09 6.85
C LYS A 45 15.98 8.31 8.16
N GLY A 46 16.09 6.98 8.09
CA GLY A 46 16.01 6.10 9.27
C GLY A 46 14.61 5.92 9.85
N THR A 47 13.57 6.51 9.24
CA THR A 47 12.20 6.41 9.75
C THR A 47 11.68 4.98 9.63
N LYS A 48 11.09 4.49 10.72
CA LYS A 48 10.25 3.30 10.71
C LYS A 48 8.80 3.73 10.58
N PHE A 49 8.09 3.24 9.57
CA PHE A 49 6.72 3.66 9.27
C PHE A 49 5.76 2.47 9.14
N LYS A 50 4.48 2.78 9.09
CA LYS A 50 3.40 1.87 8.75
C LYS A 50 2.57 2.46 7.61
N ILE A 51 1.88 1.63 6.82
CA ILE A 51 1.15 2.09 5.63
C ILE A 51 -0.28 1.55 5.55
N PHE A 52 -1.19 2.44 5.15
CA PHE A 52 -2.53 2.10 4.71
C PHE A 52 -2.66 2.29 3.19
N VAL A 53 -2.84 1.18 2.47
CA VAL A 53 -3.09 1.14 1.03
C VAL A 53 -4.59 0.98 0.79
N ASN A 54 -5.29 2.07 0.48
CA ASN A 54 -6.74 2.07 0.30
C ASN A 54 -7.16 2.10 -1.17
N LEU A 55 -7.43 0.92 -1.72
CA LEU A 55 -7.94 0.68 -3.08
C LEU A 55 -9.47 0.43 -3.09
N HIS A 56 -10.17 0.73 -2.00
CA HIS A 56 -11.61 0.53 -1.93
C HIS A 56 -12.33 1.42 -2.95
N GLY A 57 -13.18 0.84 -3.80
CA GLY A 57 -13.84 1.56 -4.90
C GLY A 57 -12.96 1.90 -6.11
N LEU A 58 -11.74 1.36 -6.20
CA LEU A 58 -10.92 1.42 -7.41
C LEU A 58 -11.60 0.72 -8.59
N ASN A 59 -11.86 1.42 -9.68
CA ASN A 59 -12.44 0.85 -10.89
C ASN A 59 -11.65 1.32 -12.13
N PRO A 60 -10.57 0.64 -12.52
CA PRO A 60 -9.75 1.07 -13.65
C PRO A 60 -10.56 1.11 -14.94
N SER A 61 -10.46 2.22 -15.70
CA SER A 61 -11.26 2.45 -16.91
C SER A 61 -10.80 1.61 -18.11
N SER A 62 -9.67 0.92 -18.00
CA SER A 62 -9.07 0.11 -19.07
C SER A 62 -8.21 -1.02 -18.50
N VAL A 63 -7.92 -2.03 -19.34
CA VAL A 63 -6.97 -3.12 -19.01
C VAL A 63 -5.57 -2.58 -18.74
N SER A 64 -5.15 -1.55 -19.46
CA SER A 64 -3.87 -0.88 -19.26
C SER A 64 -3.81 -0.15 -17.91
N ALA A 65 -4.86 0.59 -17.52
CA ALA A 65 -4.97 1.17 -16.18
C ALA A 65 -4.94 0.08 -15.08
N HIS A 66 -5.65 -1.03 -15.30
CA HIS A 66 -5.63 -2.17 -14.39
C HIS A 66 -4.25 -2.85 -14.29
N LYS A 67 -3.45 -2.87 -15.36
CA LYS A 67 -2.06 -3.34 -15.31
C LYS A 67 -1.16 -2.35 -14.59
N ALA A 68 -1.30 -1.06 -14.88
CA ALA A 68 -0.40 -0.02 -14.40
C ALA A 68 -0.35 0.10 -12.86
N TYR A 69 -1.47 -0.07 -12.15
CA TYR A 69 -1.47 0.12 -10.69
C TYR A 69 -0.92 -1.07 -9.91
N ARG A 70 -0.98 -2.29 -10.49
CA ARG A 70 -0.76 -3.55 -9.76
C ARG A 70 0.65 -3.69 -9.19
N ASP A 71 1.64 -3.17 -9.90
CA ASP A 71 3.04 -3.33 -9.51
C ASP A 71 3.53 -2.17 -8.61
N ILE A 72 2.78 -1.07 -8.53
CA ILE A 72 3.23 0.16 -7.84
C ILE A 72 3.52 -0.11 -6.37
N VAL A 73 2.54 -0.64 -5.63
CA VAL A 73 2.69 -0.86 -4.18
C VAL A 73 3.73 -1.95 -3.87
N PRO A 74 3.71 -3.14 -4.54
CA PRO A 74 4.77 -4.13 -4.40
C PRO A 74 6.18 -3.59 -4.60
N LEU A 75 6.41 -2.87 -5.71
CA LEU A 75 7.74 -2.36 -6.06
C LEU A 75 8.17 -1.18 -5.19
N LEU A 76 7.22 -0.38 -4.69
CA LEU A 76 7.52 0.69 -3.77
C LEU A 76 7.94 0.12 -2.41
N LEU A 77 7.14 -0.78 -1.85
CA LEU A 77 7.39 -1.34 -0.51
C LEU A 77 8.64 -2.22 -0.47
N SER A 78 9.01 -2.86 -1.59
CA SER A 78 10.28 -3.59 -1.67
C SER A 78 11.50 -2.70 -1.45
N LYS A 79 11.41 -1.40 -1.75
CA LYS A 79 12.50 -0.44 -1.47
C LYS A 79 12.68 -0.10 0.00
N TYR A 80 11.67 -0.42 0.82
CA TYR A 80 11.58 -0.12 2.25
C TYR A 80 11.45 -1.39 3.09
N ASN A 81 12.18 -2.42 2.66
CA ASN A 81 12.33 -3.71 3.33
C ASN A 81 11.03 -4.49 3.51
N TRP A 82 10.03 -4.28 2.65
CA TRP A 82 8.72 -4.92 2.78
C TRP A 82 8.33 -5.72 1.55
N ARG A 83 8.01 -7.00 1.78
CA ARG A 83 7.39 -7.89 0.80
C ARG A 83 5.92 -8.11 1.16
N ILE A 84 5.04 -7.75 0.23
CA ILE A 84 3.60 -7.97 0.38
C ILE A 84 3.29 -9.47 0.23
N GLY A 85 2.51 -10.03 1.16
CA GLY A 85 2.25 -11.46 1.19
C GLY A 85 1.58 -12.06 -0.06
N TYR A 86 0.66 -11.34 -0.72
CA TYR A 86 0.02 -11.88 -1.94
C TYR A 86 0.99 -12.11 -3.12
N LEU A 87 2.22 -11.57 -3.05
CA LEU A 87 3.24 -11.81 -4.08
C LEU A 87 3.65 -13.28 -4.16
N ASP A 88 3.41 -14.06 -3.11
CA ASP A 88 3.72 -15.49 -3.07
C ASP A 88 2.80 -16.32 -4.00
N LEU A 89 1.81 -15.68 -4.63
CA LEU A 89 1.02 -16.25 -5.73
C LEU A 89 1.74 -16.24 -7.08
N PHE A 90 2.76 -15.40 -7.25
CA PHE A 90 3.37 -15.11 -8.54
C PHE A 90 4.83 -15.57 -8.52
N ASP A 91 5.16 -16.57 -9.34
CA ASP A 91 6.52 -17.10 -9.43
C ASP A 91 7.51 -16.02 -9.88
N GLU A 92 7.08 -15.09 -10.73
CA GLU A 92 7.89 -13.97 -11.20
C GLU A 92 8.30 -13.02 -10.07
N ALA A 93 7.59 -13.02 -8.94
CA ALA A 93 7.88 -12.18 -7.80
C ALA A 93 8.90 -12.79 -6.83
N LYS A 94 9.37 -14.03 -7.05
CA LYS A 94 10.33 -14.73 -6.15
C LYS A 94 11.65 -13.98 -5.99
N ASP A 95 12.13 -13.35 -7.06
CA ASP A 95 13.41 -12.64 -7.09
C ASP A 95 13.29 -11.15 -6.76
N LEU A 96 12.13 -10.71 -6.24
CA LEU A 96 11.93 -9.32 -5.83
C LEU A 96 12.92 -8.95 -4.72
N LYS A 97 13.88 -8.08 -5.05
CA LYS A 97 14.90 -7.61 -4.12
C LYS A 97 14.29 -6.65 -3.10
N LEU A 98 14.58 -6.92 -1.83
CA LEU A 98 14.29 -6.01 -0.73
C LEU A 98 15.51 -5.13 -0.46
N THR A 99 15.30 -3.83 -0.35
CA THR A 99 16.31 -2.86 0.04
C THR A 99 15.79 -1.99 1.18
N SER A 100 16.65 -1.20 1.82
CA SER A 100 16.26 -0.23 2.85
C SER A 100 16.73 1.16 2.43
N GLU A 101 16.02 1.76 1.48
CA GLU A 101 16.38 3.06 0.92
C GLU A 101 16.42 4.12 2.02
N ASN A 102 17.56 4.81 2.15
CA ASN A 102 17.81 5.81 3.20
C ASN A 102 17.60 5.30 4.64
N GLY A 103 17.70 3.98 4.87
CA GLY A 103 17.43 3.37 6.18
C GLY A 103 15.95 3.42 6.60
N ILE A 104 15.05 3.79 5.68
CA ILE A 104 13.61 3.80 5.92
C ILE A 104 13.10 2.35 5.86
N GLU A 105 12.21 1.99 6.79
CA GLU A 105 11.69 0.64 6.93
C GLU A 105 10.18 0.64 7.20
N CYS A 106 9.45 -0.19 6.46
CA CYS A 106 8.04 -0.44 6.70
C CYS A 106 7.89 -1.54 7.77
N LEU A 107 7.14 -1.27 8.84
CA LEU A 107 6.90 -2.22 9.93
C LEU A 107 5.55 -2.92 9.83
N ALA A 108 4.57 -2.29 9.20
CA ALA A 108 3.23 -2.83 9.02
C ALA A 108 2.55 -2.26 7.78
N ALA A 109 1.72 -3.08 7.14
CA ALA A 109 0.91 -2.67 6.00
C ALA A 109 -0.52 -3.20 6.14
N VAL A 110 -1.51 -2.35 5.85
CA VAL A 110 -2.88 -2.81 5.64
C VAL A 110 -3.34 -2.45 4.24
N HIS A 111 -3.95 -3.41 3.56
CA HIS A 111 -4.43 -3.26 2.19
C HIS A 111 -5.94 -3.38 2.19
N CYS A 112 -6.63 -2.34 1.70
CA CYS A 112 -8.08 -2.34 1.59
C CYS A 112 -8.51 -2.42 0.12
N HIS A 113 -9.47 -3.28 -0.19
CA HIS A 113 -10.00 -3.46 -1.53
C HIS A 113 -11.48 -3.87 -1.49
N HIS A 114 -12.31 -3.34 -2.39
CA HIS A 114 -13.78 -3.53 -2.38
C HIS A 114 -14.25 -4.96 -2.77
N ASP A 115 -13.45 -5.69 -3.54
CA ASP A 115 -13.68 -7.11 -3.83
C ASP A 115 -13.43 -7.99 -2.59
N SER A 116 -14.49 -8.18 -1.80
CA SER A 116 -14.50 -8.98 -0.57
C SER A 116 -14.03 -10.41 -0.78
N TYR A 117 -14.37 -11.05 -1.90
CA TYR A 117 -13.98 -12.44 -2.14
C TYR A 117 -12.46 -12.55 -2.28
N LYS A 118 -11.88 -11.70 -3.14
CA LYS A 118 -10.43 -11.68 -3.37
C LYS A 118 -9.64 -11.29 -2.12
N ILE A 119 -10.05 -10.21 -1.44
CA ILE A 119 -9.25 -9.65 -0.34
C ILE A 119 -9.31 -10.53 0.92
N ASN A 120 -10.45 -11.18 1.18
CA ASN A 120 -10.56 -12.15 2.29
C ASN A 120 -9.76 -13.43 2.02
N GLU A 121 -9.61 -13.84 0.76
CA GLU A 121 -8.71 -14.94 0.41
C GLU A 121 -7.24 -14.55 0.62
N TYR A 122 -6.87 -13.30 0.35
CA TYR A 122 -5.53 -12.80 0.69
C TYR A 122 -5.30 -12.76 2.20
N GLU A 123 -6.26 -12.29 2.98
CA GLU A 123 -6.19 -12.31 4.45
C GLU A 123 -6.00 -13.72 4.99
N ARG A 124 -6.80 -14.67 4.52
CA ARG A 124 -6.73 -16.07 4.96
C ARG A 124 -5.37 -16.72 4.67
N ARG A 125 -4.76 -16.36 3.54
CA ARG A 125 -3.52 -17.01 3.07
C ARG A 125 -2.25 -16.30 3.50
N PHE A 126 -2.29 -14.98 3.63
CA PHE A 126 -1.11 -14.12 3.75
C PHE A 126 -1.19 -13.14 4.92
N GLY A 127 -2.35 -13.05 5.59
CA GLY A 127 -2.50 -12.25 6.80
C GLY A 127 -1.50 -12.70 7.87
N LYS A 128 -0.84 -11.73 8.48
CA LYS A 128 0.15 -11.91 9.56
C LYS A 128 0.02 -10.76 10.55
N THR A 129 0.68 -10.88 11.69
CA THR A 129 0.61 -9.87 12.76
C THR A 129 0.91 -8.45 12.30
N SER A 130 1.74 -8.28 11.26
CA SER A 130 2.13 -6.99 10.69
C SER A 130 1.51 -6.68 9.33
N GLU A 131 0.70 -7.57 8.74
CA GLU A 131 0.06 -7.34 7.44
C GLU A 131 -1.34 -7.90 7.39
N HIS A 132 -2.30 -7.07 7.00
CA HIS A 132 -3.68 -7.49 6.84
C HIS A 132 -4.30 -6.99 5.54
N PHE A 133 -5.34 -7.71 5.12
CA PHE A 133 -6.09 -7.48 3.89
C PHE A 133 -7.59 -7.41 4.24
N TYR A 134 -8.22 -6.24 4.10
CA TYR A 134 -9.65 -6.08 4.46
C TYR A 134 -10.46 -5.46 3.33
N ASP A 135 -11.76 -5.68 3.35
CA ASP A 135 -12.74 -5.02 2.47
C ASP A 135 -13.38 -3.77 3.10
N ASP A 136 -13.07 -3.49 4.36
CA ASP A 136 -13.62 -2.38 5.12
C ASP A 136 -12.54 -1.30 5.40
N PRO A 137 -12.68 -0.09 4.82
CA PRO A 137 -11.75 1.01 5.07
C PRO A 137 -11.63 1.44 6.53
N GLU A 138 -12.74 1.44 7.29
CA GLU A 138 -12.75 1.86 8.70
C GLU A 138 -12.02 0.83 9.57
N LYS A 139 -12.25 -0.46 9.29
CA LYS A 139 -11.51 -1.56 9.93
C LYS A 139 -10.01 -1.47 9.63
N SER A 140 -9.64 -1.24 8.37
CA SER A 140 -8.23 -1.07 7.97
C SER A 140 -7.57 0.09 8.69
N GLU A 141 -8.21 1.26 8.69
CA GLU A 141 -7.69 2.46 9.34
C GLU A 141 -7.56 2.28 10.86
N THR A 142 -8.56 1.70 11.49
CA THR A 142 -8.53 1.40 12.93
C THR A 142 -7.36 0.49 13.29
N TRP A 143 -7.18 -0.59 12.53
CA TRP A 143 -6.11 -1.55 12.78
C TRP A 143 -4.73 -0.92 12.63
N ILE A 144 -4.45 -0.29 11.49
CA ILE A 144 -3.11 0.25 11.24
C ILE A 144 -2.78 1.37 12.22
N ARG A 145 -3.74 2.21 12.61
CA ARG A 145 -3.52 3.25 13.63
C ARG A 145 -3.19 2.66 14.99
N SER A 146 -3.78 1.53 15.36
CA SER A 146 -3.47 0.81 16.60
C SER A 146 -2.12 0.09 16.59
N TYR A 147 -1.54 -0.16 15.41
CA TYR A 147 -0.26 -0.89 15.32
C TYR A 147 0.88 -0.08 15.96
N PRO A 148 1.65 -0.68 16.90
CA PRO A 148 2.72 0.02 17.59
C PRO A 148 3.92 0.26 16.67
N VAL A 149 4.41 1.50 16.62
CA VAL A 149 5.72 1.84 16.06
C VAL A 149 6.63 2.07 17.27
N ALA A 150 7.64 1.23 17.46
CA ALA A 150 8.52 1.34 18.62
C ALA A 150 9.22 2.71 18.62
N SER A 151 8.80 3.60 19.52
CA SER A 151 9.51 4.83 19.83
C SER A 151 10.87 4.45 20.39
N HIS A 152 11.95 4.87 19.73
CA HIS A 152 13.29 4.82 20.34
C HIS A 152 13.41 5.97 21.34
#